data_AF-A0A966SGZ9-F1
#
_entry.id   AF-A0A966SGZ9-F1
#
_cell.length_a   1.000
_cell.length_b   1.000
_cell.length_c   1.000
_cell.angle_alpha   90.00
_cell.angle_beta   90.00
_cell.angle_gamma   90.00
#
_symmetry.space_group_name_H-M   'P 1'
#
loop_
_entity.id
_entity.type
_entity.pdbx_description
1 polymer ?
#
loop_
_entity_poly.entity_id
_entity_poly.type
_entity_poly.pdbx_seq_one_letter_code
_entity_poly.pdbx_strand_id
1 'polypeptide(L)'
;MAADTHSLMRYLLVALGFIVAASLFPAIAADRVKAAERAVAAERAKAAERERAEAMKITELHKQAENGSAAAQNSLGILYSKGKDASGRGLAKDDVAAAKWLRKAADQGHAEAQSNLGVMYAYGQGVPKDEMEAAKWYRKSAEQGNALGQSNLGRAYFTGQGVAKDELEAYKWWLLAKAQGNEDAKKHCGILEPKLSALDREEGQRRAREFKPVKS
;
A
#
# COMPACT_ATOMS: atom_id res chain seq x y z
N MET A 1 -18.37 4.15 -15.64
CA MET A 1 -17.73 4.16 -16.98
C MET A 1 -17.47 5.61 -17.37
N ALA A 2 -16.38 6.19 -16.87
CA ALA A 2 -15.87 7.45 -17.42
C ALA A 2 -14.71 7.05 -18.32
N ALA A 3 -14.95 7.02 -19.63
CA ALA A 3 -13.86 6.82 -20.59
C ALA A 3 -12.90 8.00 -20.45
N ASP A 4 -11.64 7.68 -20.15
CA ASP A 4 -10.55 8.62 -19.98
C ASP A 4 -10.53 9.60 -21.17
N THR A 5 -10.87 10.86 -20.91
CA THR A 5 -11.05 11.90 -21.92
C THR A 5 -9.77 12.14 -22.70
N HIS A 6 -8.62 11.85 -22.09
CA HIS A 6 -7.31 11.91 -22.72
C HIS A 6 -7.08 10.81 -23.75
N SER A 7 -7.69 9.63 -23.56
CA SER A 7 -7.66 8.51 -24.50
C SER A 7 -8.60 8.78 -25.69
N LEU A 8 -9.78 9.33 -25.43
CA LEU A 8 -10.74 9.76 -26.47
C LEU A 8 -10.17 10.86 -27.37
N MET A 9 -9.47 11.85 -26.82
CA MET A 9 -8.90 12.95 -27.60
C MET A 9 -7.74 12.50 -28.51
N ARG A 10 -6.91 11.55 -28.04
CA ARG A 10 -5.90 10.88 -28.87
C ARG A 10 -6.53 10.02 -29.98
N TYR A 11 -7.60 9.29 -29.67
CA TYR A 11 -8.37 8.54 -30.66
C TYR A 11 -8.98 9.44 -31.74
N LEU A 12 -9.54 10.60 -31.35
CA LEU A 12 -10.14 11.58 -32.26
C LEU A 12 -9.10 12.24 -33.17
N LEU A 13 -7.94 12.64 -32.65
CA LEU A 13 -6.86 13.24 -33.44
C LEU A 13 -6.24 12.25 -34.42
N VAL A 14 -6.06 10.99 -34.00
CA VAL A 14 -5.59 9.92 -34.88
C VAL A 14 -6.63 9.62 -35.97
N ALA A 15 -7.91 9.50 -35.60
CA ALA A 15 -9.00 9.27 -36.56
C ALA A 15 -9.16 10.43 -37.56
N LEU A 16 -9.09 11.69 -37.11
CA LEU A 16 -9.15 12.88 -37.99
C LEU A 16 -7.96 12.95 -38.95
N GLY A 17 -6.76 12.62 -38.49
CA GLY A 17 -5.57 12.53 -39.36
C GLY A 17 -5.69 11.45 -40.45
N PHE A 18 -6.34 10.32 -40.14
CA PHE A 18 -6.60 9.26 -41.11
C PHE A 18 -7.68 9.64 -42.14
N ILE A 19 -8.72 10.39 -41.74
CA ILE A 19 -9.80 10.83 -42.65
C ILE A 19 -9.28 11.78 -43.74
N VAL A 20 -8.42 12.74 -43.39
CA VAL A 20 -7.86 13.71 -44.36
C VAL A 20 -6.92 13.03 -45.36
N ALA A 21 -6.13 12.05 -44.92
CA ALA A 21 -5.22 11.30 -45.79
C ALA A 21 -5.95 10.35 -46.76
N ALA A 22 -7.13 9.86 -46.38
CA ALA A 22 -7.93 8.93 -47.19
C ALA A 22 -8.54 9.57 -48.44
N SER A 23 -8.85 10.87 -48.39
CA SER A 23 -9.47 11.60 -49.50
C SER A 23 -8.51 11.97 -50.63
N LEU A 24 -7.19 12.01 -50.37
CA LEU A 24 -6.18 12.46 -51.33
C LEU A 24 -5.43 11.31 -52.02
N PHE A 25 -5.38 10.11 -51.41
CA PHE A 25 -4.66 8.94 -51.95
C PHE A 25 -5.39 7.62 -51.64
N PRO A 26 -6.47 7.28 -52.34
CA PRO A 26 -7.40 6.21 -51.95
C PRO A 26 -6.77 4.81 -51.88
N ALA A 27 -5.82 4.48 -52.78
CA ALA A 27 -5.14 3.18 -52.77
C ALA A 27 -4.12 3.04 -51.61
N ILE A 28 -3.35 4.10 -51.34
CA ILE A 28 -2.37 4.14 -50.23
C ILE A 28 -3.09 4.22 -48.88
N ALA A 29 -4.28 4.82 -48.86
CA ALA A 29 -5.13 4.93 -47.69
C ALA A 29 -5.65 3.58 -47.21
N ALA A 30 -6.09 2.70 -48.12
CA ALA A 30 -6.62 1.38 -47.76
C ALA A 30 -5.59 0.49 -47.05
N ASP A 31 -4.36 0.46 -47.54
CA ASP A 31 -3.28 -0.33 -46.91
C ASP A 31 -2.81 0.27 -45.58
N ARG A 32 -2.79 1.61 -45.47
CA ARG A 32 -2.48 2.29 -44.21
C ARG A 32 -3.58 2.10 -43.15
N VAL A 33 -4.85 2.08 -43.55
CA VAL A 33 -5.98 1.76 -42.66
C VAL A 33 -5.87 0.32 -42.17
N LYS A 34 -5.64 -0.66 -43.06
CA LYS A 34 -5.42 -2.06 -42.66
C LYS A 34 -4.21 -2.22 -41.74
N ALA A 35 -3.13 -1.49 -41.98
CA ALA A 35 -1.96 -1.49 -41.11
C ALA A 35 -2.27 -0.88 -39.73
N ALA A 36 -3.04 0.21 -39.68
CA ALA A 36 -3.50 0.82 -38.43
C ALA A 36 -4.45 -0.10 -37.65
N GLU A 37 -5.39 -0.77 -38.31
CA GLU A 37 -6.28 -1.76 -37.70
C GLU A 37 -5.50 -2.94 -37.11
N ARG A 38 -4.50 -3.47 -37.83
CA ARG A 38 -3.60 -4.51 -37.31
C ARG A 38 -2.80 -4.04 -36.10
N ALA A 39 -2.29 -2.81 -36.12
CA ALA A 39 -1.56 -2.24 -34.99
C ALA A 39 -2.46 -2.08 -33.75
N VAL A 40 -3.69 -1.59 -33.93
CA VAL A 40 -4.68 -1.49 -32.86
C VAL A 40 -5.07 -2.87 -32.33
N ALA A 41 -5.26 -3.85 -33.21
CA ALA A 41 -5.54 -5.23 -32.81
C ALA A 41 -4.38 -5.85 -32.02
N ALA A 42 -3.13 -5.61 -32.43
CA ALA A 42 -1.94 -6.07 -31.73
C ALA A 42 -1.80 -5.43 -30.34
N GLU A 43 -2.07 -4.13 -30.20
CA GLU A 43 -2.04 -3.47 -28.88
C GLU A 43 -3.18 -3.96 -27.97
N ARG A 44 -4.37 -4.23 -28.53
CA ARG A 44 -5.47 -4.86 -27.78
C ARG A 44 -5.11 -6.27 -27.31
N ALA A 45 -4.46 -7.06 -28.15
CA ALA A 45 -4.00 -8.40 -27.79
C ALA A 45 -2.96 -8.35 -26.66
N LYS A 46 -1.96 -7.45 -26.74
CA LYS A 46 -0.99 -7.23 -25.66
C LYS A 46 -1.67 -6.79 -24.36
N ALA A 47 -2.69 -5.93 -24.43
CA ALA A 47 -3.46 -5.52 -23.26
C ALA A 47 -4.20 -6.71 -22.62
N ALA A 48 -4.85 -7.55 -23.43
CA ALA A 48 -5.54 -8.76 -22.95
C ALA A 48 -4.56 -9.79 -22.35
N GLU A 49 -3.37 -9.95 -22.92
CA GLU A 49 -2.32 -10.81 -22.35
C GLU A 49 -1.84 -10.30 -21.00
N ARG A 50 -1.63 -8.99 -20.85
CA ARG A 50 -1.27 -8.38 -19.56
C ARG A 50 -2.35 -8.60 -18.51
N GLU A 51 -3.61 -8.43 -18.87
CA GLU A 51 -4.75 -8.66 -17.98
C GLU A 51 -4.84 -10.13 -17.55
N ARG A 52 -4.64 -11.07 -18.48
CA ARG A 52 -4.57 -12.52 -18.17
C ARG A 52 -3.40 -12.85 -17.25
N ALA A 53 -2.22 -12.29 -17.50
CA ALA A 53 -1.04 -12.53 -16.67
C ALA A 53 -1.25 -11.99 -15.24
N GLU A 54 -1.90 -10.83 -15.10
CA GLU A 54 -2.26 -10.27 -13.80
C GLU A 54 -3.28 -11.15 -13.06
N ALA A 55 -4.30 -11.64 -13.75
CA ALA A 55 -5.29 -12.58 -13.17
C ALA A 55 -4.64 -13.89 -12.72
N MET A 56 -3.71 -14.45 -13.49
CA MET A 56 -2.94 -15.63 -13.09
C MET A 56 -2.07 -15.35 -11.86
N LYS A 57 -1.44 -14.16 -11.79
CA LYS A 57 -0.64 -13.76 -10.62
C LYS A 57 -1.49 -13.67 -9.35
N ILE A 58 -2.69 -13.11 -9.44
CA ILE A 58 -3.64 -13.06 -8.32
C ILE A 58 -4.08 -14.48 -7.90
N THR A 59 -4.35 -15.35 -8.87
CA THR A 59 -4.74 -16.74 -8.60
C THR A 59 -3.62 -17.51 -7.88
N GLU A 60 -2.39 -17.37 -8.34
CA GLU A 60 -1.23 -18.00 -7.70
C GLU A 60 -0.96 -17.42 -6.30
N LEU A 61 -1.16 -16.10 -6.12
CA LEU A 61 -1.07 -15.47 -4.81
C LEU A 61 -2.10 -16.04 -3.82
N HIS A 62 -3.34 -16.26 -4.27
CA HIS A 62 -4.38 -16.93 -3.48
C HIS A 62 -3.94 -18.32 -3.05
N LYS A 63 -3.44 -19.13 -3.97
CA LYS A 63 -2.94 -20.49 -3.68
C LYS A 63 -1.82 -20.46 -2.65
N GLN A 64 -0.86 -19.55 -2.78
CA GLN A 64 0.23 -19.41 -1.81
C GLN A 64 -0.28 -18.99 -0.42
N ALA A 65 -1.23 -18.06 -0.37
CA ALA A 65 -1.83 -17.59 0.87
C ALA A 65 -2.62 -18.70 1.57
N GLU A 66 -3.34 -19.54 0.81
CA GLU A 66 -4.05 -20.73 1.29
C GLU A 66 -3.09 -21.79 1.82
N ASN A 67 -1.94 -21.96 1.17
CA ASN A 67 -0.86 -22.85 1.62
C ASN A 67 -0.07 -22.30 2.83
N GLY A 68 -0.51 -21.19 3.42
CA GLY A 68 0.04 -20.67 4.67
C GLY A 68 1.14 -19.62 4.53
N SER A 69 1.55 -19.23 3.32
CA SER A 69 2.60 -18.21 3.14
C SER A 69 2.18 -16.86 3.74
N ALA A 70 2.79 -16.45 4.85
CA ALA A 70 2.48 -15.18 5.52
C ALA A 70 2.72 -13.97 4.60
N ALA A 71 3.75 -14.02 3.75
CA ALA A 71 4.01 -12.96 2.77
C ALA A 71 2.90 -12.87 1.72
N ALA A 72 2.39 -14.03 1.23
CA ALA A 72 1.28 -14.05 0.29
C ALA A 72 -0.02 -13.56 0.93
N GLN A 73 -0.28 -13.96 2.18
CA GLN A 73 -1.42 -13.49 2.97
C GLN A 73 -1.37 -11.97 3.22
N ASN A 74 -0.20 -11.42 3.59
CA ASN A 74 0.00 -9.97 3.70
C ASN A 74 -0.30 -9.25 2.37
N SER A 75 0.30 -9.74 1.29
CA SER A 75 0.11 -9.16 -0.05
C SER A 75 -1.35 -9.17 -0.48
N LEU A 76 -2.05 -10.28 -0.24
CA LEU A 76 -3.47 -10.42 -0.57
C LEU A 76 -4.33 -9.48 0.28
N GLY A 77 -4.01 -9.36 1.57
CA GLY A 77 -4.66 -8.40 2.46
C GLY A 77 -4.53 -6.96 1.98
N ILE A 78 -3.33 -6.56 1.53
CA ILE A 78 -3.08 -5.23 0.96
C ILE A 78 -3.86 -5.02 -0.34
N LEU A 79 -3.93 -6.03 -1.22
CA LEU A 79 -4.67 -5.93 -2.48
C LEU A 79 -6.17 -5.72 -2.24
N TYR A 80 -6.77 -6.47 -1.32
CA TYR A 80 -8.17 -6.29 -0.96
C TYR A 80 -8.45 -4.93 -0.32
N SER A 81 -7.53 -4.40 0.49
CA SER A 81 -7.70 -3.08 1.13
C SER A 81 -7.61 -1.92 0.13
N LYS A 82 -6.67 -2.01 -0.83
CA LYS A 82 -6.49 -0.98 -1.86
C LYS A 82 -7.62 -0.98 -2.90
N GLY A 83 -8.14 -2.16 -3.22
CA GLY A 83 -9.11 -2.31 -4.29
C GLY A 83 -8.51 -2.13 -5.69
N LYS A 84 -9.39 -1.95 -6.69
CA LYS A 84 -9.00 -1.70 -8.07
C LYS A 84 -8.51 -0.26 -8.25
N ASP A 85 -7.48 -0.07 -9.05
CA ASP A 85 -7.03 1.26 -9.46
C ASP A 85 -8.00 1.91 -10.47
N ALA A 86 -7.73 3.16 -10.88
CA ALA A 86 -8.57 3.90 -11.84
C ALA A 86 -8.70 3.20 -13.22
N SER A 87 -7.77 2.31 -13.55
CA SER A 87 -7.80 1.50 -14.77
C SER A 87 -8.51 0.16 -14.59
N GLY A 88 -9.06 -0.12 -13.41
CA GLY A 88 -9.79 -1.35 -13.11
C GLY A 88 -8.90 -2.55 -12.78
N ARG A 89 -7.59 -2.36 -12.60
CA ARG A 89 -6.62 -3.42 -12.26
C ARG A 89 -6.58 -3.67 -10.76
N GLY A 90 -6.42 -4.93 -10.35
CA GLY A 90 -6.47 -5.37 -8.96
C GLY A 90 -7.78 -6.07 -8.55
N LEU A 91 -7.94 -6.29 -7.24
CA LEU A 91 -9.12 -6.94 -6.66
C LEU A 91 -10.21 -5.92 -6.34
N ALA A 92 -11.48 -6.33 -6.36
CA ALA A 92 -12.53 -5.50 -5.79
C ALA A 92 -12.20 -5.20 -4.32
N LYS A 93 -12.39 -3.95 -3.90
CA LYS A 93 -12.11 -3.56 -2.52
C LYS A 93 -12.99 -4.35 -1.56
N ASP A 94 -12.38 -4.99 -0.58
CA ASP A 94 -13.06 -5.74 0.47
C ASP A 94 -12.24 -5.67 1.76
N ASP A 95 -12.60 -4.73 2.63
CA ASP A 95 -11.86 -4.51 3.88
C ASP A 95 -12.00 -5.72 4.84
N VAL A 96 -13.10 -6.48 4.78
CA VAL A 96 -13.30 -7.68 5.62
C VAL A 96 -12.35 -8.80 5.17
N ALA A 97 -12.26 -9.06 3.87
CA ALA A 97 -11.29 -9.99 3.32
C ALA A 97 -9.85 -9.54 3.61
N ALA A 98 -9.58 -8.24 3.49
CA ALA A 98 -8.28 -7.66 3.82
C ALA A 98 -7.87 -7.97 5.27
N ALA A 99 -8.72 -7.63 6.23
CA ALA A 99 -8.46 -7.85 7.65
C ALA A 99 -8.29 -9.35 7.97
N LYS A 100 -9.06 -10.24 7.33
CA LYS A 100 -8.94 -11.69 7.50
C LYS A 100 -7.58 -12.22 7.04
N TRP A 101 -7.08 -11.78 5.88
CA TRP A 101 -5.78 -12.22 5.38
C TRP A 101 -4.62 -11.60 6.16
N LEU A 102 -4.71 -10.32 6.51
CA LEU A 102 -3.73 -9.65 7.37
C LEU A 102 -3.65 -10.31 8.75
N ARG A 103 -4.79 -10.72 9.33
CA ARG A 103 -4.81 -11.52 10.58
C ARG A 103 -3.98 -12.78 10.46
N LYS A 104 -4.23 -13.60 9.44
CA LYS A 104 -3.50 -14.87 9.27
C LYS A 104 -1.99 -14.65 9.17
N ALA A 105 -1.55 -13.61 8.47
CA ALA A 105 -0.13 -13.27 8.37
C ALA A 105 0.43 -12.71 9.70
N ALA A 106 -0.33 -11.84 10.36
CA ALA A 106 0.05 -11.21 11.61
C ALA A 106 0.20 -12.21 12.77
N ASP A 107 -0.68 -13.21 12.82
CA ASP A 107 -0.66 -14.31 13.79
C ASP A 107 0.57 -15.22 13.59
N GLN A 108 1.12 -15.29 12.38
CA GLN A 108 2.38 -15.95 12.07
C GLN A 108 3.62 -15.08 12.35
N GLY A 109 3.45 -13.90 12.93
CA GLY A 109 4.56 -13.01 13.25
C GLY A 109 4.98 -12.05 12.14
N HIS A 110 4.30 -12.02 10.98
CA HIS A 110 4.69 -11.15 9.88
C HIS A 110 4.53 -9.67 10.25
N ALA A 111 5.64 -8.98 10.54
CA ALA A 111 5.64 -7.64 11.15
C ALA A 111 4.84 -6.60 10.35
N GLU A 112 4.98 -6.57 9.02
CA GLU A 112 4.22 -5.62 8.19
C GLU A 112 2.71 -5.89 8.27
N ALA A 113 2.30 -7.17 8.36
CA ALA A 113 0.89 -7.53 8.45
C ALA A 113 0.33 -7.15 9.83
N GLN A 114 1.13 -7.30 10.89
CA GLN A 114 0.78 -6.80 12.22
C GLN A 114 0.54 -5.29 12.19
N SER A 115 1.43 -4.51 11.56
CA SER A 115 1.21 -3.08 11.37
C SER A 115 -0.08 -2.76 10.61
N ASN A 116 -0.29 -3.39 9.46
CA ASN A 116 -1.46 -3.16 8.62
C ASN A 116 -2.76 -3.54 9.33
N LEU A 117 -2.75 -4.62 10.11
CA LEU A 117 -3.89 -5.03 10.91
C LEU A 117 -4.18 -4.07 12.06
N GLY A 118 -3.14 -3.48 12.66
CA GLY A 118 -3.31 -2.38 13.61
C GLY A 118 -4.01 -1.17 12.96
N VAL A 119 -3.69 -0.84 11.70
CA VAL A 119 -4.39 0.20 10.94
C VAL A 119 -5.85 -0.16 10.73
N MET A 120 -6.15 -1.40 10.34
CA MET A 120 -7.54 -1.86 10.16
C MET A 120 -8.36 -1.65 11.45
N TYR A 121 -7.80 -1.99 12.62
CA TYR A 121 -8.45 -1.74 13.91
C TYR A 121 -8.57 -0.27 14.27
N ALA A 122 -7.54 0.54 14.02
CA ALA A 122 -7.57 1.97 14.36
C ALA A 122 -8.67 2.72 13.60
N TYR A 123 -8.98 2.28 12.37
CA TYR A 123 -9.99 2.92 11.51
C TYR A 123 -11.31 2.13 11.38
N GLY A 124 -11.41 0.94 11.98
CA GLY A 124 -12.59 0.08 11.84
C GLY A 124 -12.81 -0.45 10.41
N GLN A 125 -11.73 -0.72 9.68
CA GLN A 125 -11.78 -1.21 8.30
C GLN A 125 -11.86 -2.74 8.29
N GLY A 126 -13.04 -3.27 7.98
CA GLY A 126 -13.27 -4.73 7.94
C GLY A 126 -13.28 -5.43 9.30
N VAL A 127 -13.00 -4.70 10.37
CA VAL A 127 -13.10 -5.10 11.78
C VAL A 127 -13.72 -3.96 12.58
N PRO A 128 -14.37 -4.22 13.73
CA PRO A 128 -14.80 -3.16 14.64
C PRO A 128 -13.61 -2.28 15.05
N LYS A 129 -13.83 -0.96 15.12
CA LYS A 129 -12.79 -0.03 15.55
C LYS A 129 -12.38 -0.35 17.00
N ASP A 130 -11.09 -0.57 17.23
CA ASP A 130 -10.51 -0.84 18.55
C ASP A 130 -9.08 -0.29 18.63
N GLU A 131 -8.91 0.83 19.32
CA GLU A 131 -7.60 1.48 19.44
C GLU A 131 -6.64 0.69 20.34
N MET A 132 -7.16 -0.04 21.34
CA MET A 132 -6.32 -0.90 22.20
C MET A 132 -5.75 -2.06 21.40
N GLU A 133 -6.60 -2.71 20.59
CA GLU A 133 -6.16 -3.80 19.74
C GLU A 133 -5.20 -3.30 18.66
N ALA A 134 -5.45 -2.11 18.07
CA ALA A 134 -4.52 -1.46 17.16
C ALA A 134 -3.13 -1.27 17.79
N ALA A 135 -3.07 -0.71 19.01
CA ALA A 135 -1.82 -0.48 19.71
C ALA A 135 -1.07 -1.77 20.05
N LYS A 136 -1.76 -2.87 20.37
CA LYS A 136 -1.14 -4.19 20.55
C LYS A 136 -0.46 -4.68 19.27
N TRP A 137 -1.13 -4.55 18.12
CA TRP A 137 -0.57 -4.98 16.84
C TRP A 137 0.59 -4.10 16.38
N TYR A 138 0.49 -2.78 16.57
CA TYR A 138 1.62 -1.87 16.34
C TYR A 138 2.81 -2.22 17.22
N ARG A 139 2.58 -2.55 18.50
CA ARG A 139 3.64 -2.98 19.43
C ARG A 139 4.37 -4.22 18.95
N LYS A 140 3.64 -5.30 18.62
CA LYS A 140 4.24 -6.53 18.08
C LYS A 140 5.09 -6.26 16.84
N SER A 141 4.61 -5.41 15.93
CA SER A 141 5.35 -5.02 14.74
C SER A 141 6.59 -4.18 15.08
N ALA A 142 6.45 -3.22 15.99
CA ALA A 142 7.51 -2.28 16.37
C ALA A 142 8.66 -2.98 17.10
N GLU A 143 8.32 -3.94 17.96
CA GLU A 143 9.26 -4.80 18.69
C GLU A 143 10.11 -5.66 17.75
N GLN A 144 9.58 -6.03 16.58
CA GLN A 144 10.35 -6.69 15.51
C GLN A 144 11.20 -5.74 14.66
N GLY A 145 11.22 -4.44 14.99
CA GLY A 145 12.00 -3.46 14.25
C GLY A 145 11.32 -2.88 13.02
N ASN A 146 10.06 -3.23 12.72
CA ASN A 146 9.39 -2.73 11.52
C ASN A 146 9.08 -1.23 11.64
N ALA A 147 9.60 -0.43 10.70
CA ALA A 147 9.49 1.03 10.72
C ALA A 147 8.05 1.57 10.72
N LEU A 148 7.12 0.91 10.03
CA LEU A 148 5.71 1.31 10.02
C LEU A 148 5.07 1.08 11.40
N GLY A 149 5.34 -0.07 12.02
CA GLY A 149 4.88 -0.40 13.36
C GLY A 149 5.42 0.56 14.41
N GLN A 150 6.72 0.85 14.35
CA GLN A 150 7.36 1.84 15.21
C GLN A 150 6.74 3.23 15.04
N SER A 151 6.52 3.68 13.79
CA SER A 151 5.90 4.98 13.53
C SER A 151 4.47 5.09 14.07
N ASN A 152 3.66 4.04 13.84
CA ASN A 152 2.29 3.98 14.33
C ASN A 152 2.20 3.87 15.86
N LEU A 153 3.10 3.11 16.48
CA LEU A 153 3.17 3.02 17.94
C LEU A 153 3.63 4.34 18.57
N GLY A 154 4.58 5.04 17.94
CA GLY A 154 4.99 6.38 18.35
C GLY A 154 3.81 7.35 18.33
N ARG A 155 2.98 7.30 17.26
CA ARG A 155 1.74 8.08 17.18
C ARG A 155 0.74 7.70 18.28
N ALA A 156 0.53 6.40 18.54
CA ALA A 156 -0.37 5.93 19.57
C ALA A 156 0.01 6.47 20.97
N TYR A 157 1.30 6.44 21.31
CA TYR A 157 1.81 7.03 22.55
C TYR A 157 1.69 8.56 22.59
N PHE A 158 1.87 9.25 21.47
CA PHE A 158 1.72 10.70 21.42
C PHE A 158 0.26 11.16 21.59
N THR A 159 -0.69 10.43 21.01
CA THR A 159 -2.12 10.77 21.06
C THR A 159 -2.87 10.14 22.23
N GLY A 160 -2.30 9.10 22.87
CA GLY A 160 -2.98 8.31 23.90
C GLY A 160 -4.01 7.32 23.33
N GLN A 161 -3.89 6.94 22.05
CA GLN A 161 -4.82 6.01 21.39
C GLN A 161 -4.45 4.57 21.73
N GLY A 162 -5.29 3.91 22.54
CA GLY A 162 -5.09 2.52 22.95
C GLY A 162 -3.93 2.27 23.94
N VAL A 163 -3.19 3.31 24.30
CA VAL A 163 -2.12 3.32 25.31
C VAL A 163 -2.17 4.62 26.09
N ALA A 164 -1.64 4.64 27.32
CA ALA A 164 -1.46 5.88 28.04
C ALA A 164 -0.53 6.82 27.26
N LYS A 165 -0.87 8.11 27.23
CA LYS A 165 -0.06 9.12 26.53
C LYS A 165 1.34 9.19 27.16
N ASP A 166 2.38 9.09 26.35
CA ASP A 166 3.78 9.15 26.75
C ASP A 166 4.62 9.74 25.60
N GLU A 167 5.03 10.99 25.73
CA GLU A 167 5.79 11.69 24.68
C GLU A 167 7.23 11.16 24.55
N LEU A 168 7.79 10.59 25.62
CA LEU A 168 9.14 10.03 25.61
C LEU A 168 9.16 8.68 24.87
N GLU A 169 8.18 7.80 25.12
CA GLU A 169 8.01 6.59 24.32
C GLU A 169 7.67 6.92 22.87
N ALA A 170 6.82 7.93 22.61
CA ALA A 170 6.55 8.39 21.26
C ALA A 170 7.82 8.79 20.52
N TYR A 171 8.66 9.62 21.17
CA TYR A 171 9.92 10.08 20.59
C TYR A 171 10.88 8.94 20.29
N LYS A 172 11.09 8.03 21.25
CA LYS A 172 11.91 6.82 21.07
C LYS A 172 11.47 6.01 19.84
N TRP A 173 10.18 5.69 19.72
CA TRP A 173 9.69 4.89 18.60
C TRP A 173 9.79 5.61 17.25
N TRP A 174 9.56 6.92 17.22
CA TRP A 174 9.78 7.71 16.00
C TRP A 174 11.24 7.84 15.61
N LEU A 175 12.18 7.93 16.57
CA LEU A 175 13.62 7.90 16.26
C LEU A 175 14.02 6.59 15.57
N LEU A 176 13.53 5.45 16.06
CA LEU A 176 13.78 4.14 15.46
C LEU A 176 13.22 4.04 14.04
N ALA A 177 11.99 4.52 13.82
CA ALA A 177 11.37 4.53 12.50
C ALA A 177 12.08 5.51 11.53
N LYS A 178 12.47 6.68 12.02
CA LYS A 178 13.22 7.71 11.29
C LYS A 178 14.57 7.20 10.81
N ALA A 179 15.28 6.43 11.65
CA ALA A 179 16.56 5.82 11.29
C ALA A 179 16.43 4.85 10.10
N GLN A 180 15.24 4.28 9.88
CA GLN A 180 14.91 3.42 8.75
C GLN A 180 14.29 4.18 7.57
N GLY A 181 14.26 5.52 7.62
CA GLY A 181 13.75 6.36 6.53
C GLY A 181 12.25 6.63 6.55
N ASN A 182 11.52 6.31 7.62
CA ASN A 182 10.09 6.60 7.70
C ASN A 182 9.82 8.12 7.73
N GLU A 183 9.14 8.65 6.70
CA GLU A 183 8.90 10.09 6.54
C GLU A 183 7.91 10.66 7.55
N ASP A 184 6.90 9.89 7.96
CA ASP A 184 5.94 10.34 8.97
C ASP A 184 6.63 10.47 10.34
N ALA A 185 7.49 9.52 10.70
CA ALA A 185 8.31 9.59 11.90
C ALA A 185 9.28 10.79 11.86
N LYS A 186 9.90 11.09 10.72
CA LYS A 186 10.73 12.30 10.55
C LYS A 186 9.94 13.58 10.85
N LYS A 187 8.73 13.72 10.29
CA LYS A 187 7.85 14.86 10.54
C LYS A 187 7.46 14.96 12.01
N HIS A 188 7.07 13.84 12.61
CA HIS A 188 6.64 13.80 14.00
C HIS A 188 7.78 14.11 14.98
N CYS A 189 8.99 13.58 14.75
CA CYS A 189 10.20 14.00 15.48
C CYS A 189 10.41 15.51 15.38
N GLY A 190 10.34 16.09 14.18
CA GLY A 190 10.54 17.54 13.99
C GLY A 190 9.53 18.42 14.74
N ILE A 191 8.31 17.92 14.95
CA ILE A 191 7.27 18.61 15.73
C ILE A 191 7.48 18.46 17.24
N LEU A 192 7.96 17.29 17.68
CA LEU A 192 8.09 16.96 19.10
C LEU A 192 9.43 17.43 19.70
N GLU A 193 10.53 17.33 18.96
CA GLU A 193 11.88 17.67 19.43
C GLU A 193 11.99 19.07 20.06
N PRO A 194 11.41 20.15 19.50
CA PRO A 194 11.47 21.48 20.12
C PRO A 194 10.69 21.60 21.44
N LYS A 195 9.77 20.67 21.72
CA LYS A 195 8.90 20.68 22.91
C LYS A 195 9.49 19.89 24.07
N LEU A 196 10.43 18.99 23.80
CA LEU A 196 11.07 18.15 24.80
C LEU A 196 12.19 18.89 25.52
N SER A 197 12.36 18.62 26.81
CA SER A 197 13.54 19.08 27.55
C SER A 197 14.82 18.46 26.98
N ALA A 198 15.98 19.06 27.27
CA ALA A 198 17.26 18.45 26.88
C ALA A 198 17.43 17.04 27.45
N LEU A 199 17.04 16.85 28.72
CA LEU A 199 17.08 15.56 29.40
C LEU A 199 16.19 14.52 28.70
N ASP A 200 14.95 14.88 28.36
CA ASP A 200 14.02 13.95 27.71
C ASP A 200 14.47 13.59 26.30
N ARG A 201 15.09 14.53 25.57
CA ARG A 201 15.68 14.24 24.25
C ARG A 201 16.82 13.25 24.36
N GLU A 202 17.76 13.48 25.27
CA GLU A 202 18.89 12.57 25.49
C GLU A 202 18.42 11.19 25.93
N GLU A 203 17.42 11.13 26.81
CA GLU A 203 16.84 9.88 27.27
C GLU A 203 16.14 9.12 26.15
N GLY A 204 15.32 9.79 25.34
CA GLY A 204 14.65 9.17 24.20
C GLY A 204 15.65 8.63 23.17
N GLN A 205 16.72 9.38 22.91
CA GLN A 205 17.82 8.94 22.04
C GLN A 205 18.58 7.74 22.63
N ARG A 206 18.82 7.73 23.95
CA ARG A 206 19.46 6.60 24.64
C ARG A 206 18.61 5.34 24.51
N ARG A 207 17.32 5.41 24.84
CA ARG A 207 16.39 4.27 24.72
C ARG A 207 16.29 3.75 23.29
N ALA A 208 16.33 4.63 22.29
CA ALA A 208 16.36 4.24 20.89
C ALA A 208 17.67 3.52 20.51
N ARG A 209 18.84 4.00 20.98
CA ARG A 209 20.13 3.34 20.72
C ARG A 209 20.25 1.95 21.38
N GLU A 210 19.64 1.79 22.55
CA GLU A 210 19.69 0.53 23.31
C GLU A 210 18.63 -0.50 22.87
N PHE A 211 17.68 -0.09 22.04
CA PHE A 211 16.62 -0.97 21.56
C PHE A 211 17.18 -2.12 20.70
N LYS A 212 16.77 -3.35 21.03
CA LYS A 212 17.11 -4.56 20.30
C LYS A 212 15.83 -5.19 19.76
N PRO A 213 15.66 -5.28 18.43
CA PRO A 213 14.49 -5.94 17.85
C PRO A 213 14.38 -7.41 18.25
N VAL A 214 13.17 -7.88 18.51
CA VAL A 214 12.85 -9.30 18.66
C VAL A 214 12.87 -9.94 17.28
N LYS A 215 13.66 -11.00 17.09
CA LYS A 215 13.65 -11.78 15.84
C LYS A 215 12.42 -12.69 15.84
N SER A 216 11.64 -12.66 14.76
CA SER A 216 10.58 -13.63 14.46
C SER A 216 11.13 -14.95 13.92
#